data_AF-A0A6G1CGI4-F1
#
_entry.id   AF-A0A6G1CGI4-F1
#
_cell.length_a   1.000
_cell.length_b   1.000
_cell.length_c   1.000
_cell.angle_alpha   90.00
_cell.angle_beta   90.00
_cell.angle_gamma   90.00
#
_symmetry.space_group_name_H-M   'P 1'
#
loop_
_entity.id
_entity.type
_entity.pdbx_description
1 polymer ?
#
loop_
_entity_poly.entity_id
_entity_poly.type
_entity_poly.pdbx_seq_one_letter_code
_entity_poly.pdbx_strand_id
1 'polypeptide(L)'
;MARIDEAATARTAVDLSELLNWFTNDVVCHAVSGKFFREEGRNQMFRELIEANSSLLGGFNLEDFFPSLARSTVVRRLLCAKAHDVNKRWDQLLDKLIDDHASKRMSMVSLETTSRRSW
;
A
#
# COMPACT_ATOMS: atom_id res chain seq x y z
N MET A 1 12.23 17.23 -1.29
CA MET A 1 12.91 18.51 -1.61
C MET A 1 14.15 18.29 -2.48
N ALA A 2 15.11 17.43 -2.11
CA ALA A 2 16.31 17.20 -2.93
C ALA A 2 16.03 16.87 -4.42
N ARG A 3 15.07 15.98 -4.74
CA ARG A 3 14.68 15.66 -6.13
C ARG A 3 14.13 16.88 -6.90
N ILE A 4 13.47 17.82 -6.22
CA ILE A 4 12.90 19.01 -6.85
C ILE A 4 14.00 20.04 -7.09
N ASP A 5 14.88 20.25 -6.11
CA ASP A 5 16.03 21.15 -6.25
C ASP A 5 17.00 20.67 -7.33
N GLU A 6 17.24 19.36 -7.40
CA GLU A 6 18.08 18.75 -8.44
C GLU A 6 17.47 18.93 -9.83
N ALA A 7 16.17 18.63 -10.00
CA ALA A 7 15.49 18.83 -11.27
C ALA A 7 15.38 20.31 -11.68
N ALA A 8 15.17 21.21 -10.71
CA ALA A 8 15.18 22.65 -10.94
C ALA A 8 16.56 23.15 -11.39
N THR A 9 17.63 22.64 -10.77
CA THR A 9 19.02 22.94 -11.14
C THR A 9 19.34 22.41 -12.54
N ALA A 10 18.87 21.21 -12.87
CA ALA A 10 19.02 20.57 -14.17
C ALA A 10 18.04 21.10 -15.24
N ARG A 11 17.07 21.95 -14.85
CA ARG A 11 15.94 22.41 -15.68
C ARG A 11 15.19 21.26 -16.37
N THR A 12 15.03 20.13 -15.69
CA THR A 12 14.34 18.96 -16.20
C THR A 12 12.88 18.92 -15.72
N ALA A 13 12.01 18.36 -16.56
CA ALA A 13 10.61 18.15 -16.17
C ALA A 13 10.52 17.11 -15.05
N VAL A 14 9.66 17.39 -14.07
CA VAL A 14 9.37 16.47 -12.96
C VAL A 14 7.98 15.89 -13.17
N ASP A 15 7.87 14.57 -13.13
CA ASP A 15 6.58 13.91 -13.05
C ASP A 15 5.99 14.11 -11.64
N LEU A 16 5.03 15.03 -11.53
CA LEU A 16 4.35 15.33 -10.29
C LEU A 16 3.44 14.18 -9.83
N SER A 17 2.95 13.35 -10.75
CA SER A 17 2.13 12.18 -10.39
C SER A 17 2.98 11.17 -9.64
N GLU A 18 4.19 10.88 -10.12
CA GLU A 18 5.13 10.00 -9.43
C GLU A 18 5.54 10.59 -8.07
N LEU A 19 5.90 11.87 -8.04
CA LEU A 19 6.41 12.55 -6.85
C LEU A 19 5.36 12.61 -5.72
N LEU A 20 4.14 13.05 -6.04
CA LEU A 20 3.05 13.15 -5.08
C LEU A 20 2.61 11.77 -4.60
N ASN A 21 2.56 10.80 -5.50
CA ASN A 21 2.21 9.43 -5.14
C ASN A 21 3.25 8.83 -4.18
N TRP A 22 4.55 9.06 -4.39
CA TRP A 22 5.58 8.66 -3.44
C TRP A 22 5.40 9.33 -2.06
N PHE A 23 5.16 10.64 -2.04
CA PHE A 23 4.98 11.39 -0.80
C PHE A 23 3.74 10.94 -0.01
N THR A 24 2.58 10.82 -0.67
CA THR A 24 1.35 10.37 -0.03
C THR A 24 1.50 8.96 0.52
N ASN A 25 2.15 8.05 -0.23
CA ASN A 25 2.43 6.71 0.27
C ASN A 25 3.37 6.73 1.49
N ASP A 26 4.43 7.56 1.49
CA ASP A 26 5.32 7.68 2.65
C ASP A 26 4.57 8.15 3.91
N VAL A 27 3.70 9.16 3.78
CA VAL A 27 2.87 9.67 4.89
C VAL A 27 1.90 8.60 5.41
N VAL A 28 1.16 7.93 4.51
CA VAL A 28 0.18 6.90 4.88
C VAL A 28 0.88 5.69 5.52
N CYS A 29 1.97 5.22 4.91
CA CYS A 29 2.77 4.12 5.45
C CYS A 29 3.37 4.48 6.82
N HIS A 30 3.85 5.70 7.02
CA HIS A 30 4.34 6.14 8.32
C HIS A 30 3.22 6.21 9.37
N ALA A 31 2.03 6.69 9.00
CA ALA A 31 0.89 6.77 9.90
C ALA A 31 0.36 5.40 10.30
N VAL A 32 0.29 4.45 9.37
CA VAL A 32 -0.28 3.11 9.59
C VAL A 32 0.73 2.15 10.22
N SER A 33 2.04 2.38 10.03
CA SER A 33 3.04 1.34 10.27
C SER A 33 4.39 1.84 10.79
N GLY A 34 4.55 3.14 11.00
CA GLY A 34 5.81 3.74 11.42
C GLY A 34 6.95 3.43 10.45
N LYS A 35 8.10 2.97 10.97
CA LYS A 35 9.33 2.70 10.18
C LYS A 35 9.27 1.45 9.30
N PHE A 36 8.19 0.68 9.31
CA PHE A 36 8.11 -0.65 8.70
C PHE A 36 8.15 -0.67 7.16
N PHE A 37 7.64 0.37 6.50
CA PHE A 37 7.47 0.39 5.05
C PHE A 37 8.62 1.03 4.26
N ARG A 38 9.65 1.54 4.94
CA ARG A 38 10.81 2.14 4.27
C ARG A 38 11.80 1.10 3.73
N GLU A 39 11.65 -0.17 4.10
CA GLU A 39 12.50 -1.27 3.64
C GLU A 39 11.77 -2.24 2.69
N GLU A 40 12.52 -2.78 1.72
CA GLU A 40 12.16 -3.93 0.87
C GLU A 40 10.99 -3.79 -0.13
N GLY A 41 10.76 -2.62 -0.73
CA GLY A 41 9.79 -2.51 -1.85
C GLY A 41 8.32 -2.70 -1.47
N ARG A 42 8.01 -2.75 -0.17
CA ARG A 42 6.65 -2.89 0.36
C ARG A 42 5.78 -1.67 0.09
N ASN A 43 6.39 -0.48 -0.04
CA ASN A 43 5.68 0.74 -0.43
C ASN A 43 5.14 0.66 -1.87
N GLN A 44 5.86 0.00 -2.78
CA GLN A 44 5.44 -0.19 -4.15
C GLN A 44 4.25 -1.14 -4.21
N MET A 45 4.29 -2.24 -3.45
CA MET A 45 3.16 -3.16 -3.34
C MET A 45 1.91 -2.49 -2.76
N PHE A 46 2.06 -1.63 -1.75
CA PHE A 46 0.96 -0.84 -1.18
C PHE A 46 0.35 0.13 -2.21
N ARG A 47 1.21 0.82 -2.96
CA ARG A 47 0.79 1.73 -4.04
C ARG A 47 0.04 1.01 -5.15
N GLU A 48 0.58 -0.12 -5.62
CA GLU A 48 -0.05 -0.97 -6.64
C GLU A 48 -1.41 -1.48 -6.15
N LEU A 49 -1.53 -1.79 -4.85
CA LEU A 49 -2.80 -2.20 -4.25
C LEU A 49 -3.83 -1.08 -4.17
N ILE A 50 -3.42 0.14 -3.81
CA ILE A 50 -4.29 1.32 -3.80
C ILE A 50 -4.76 1.65 -5.23
N GLU A 51 -3.86 1.60 -6.21
CA GLU A 51 -4.19 1.81 -7.61
C GLU A 51 -5.14 0.73 -8.14
N ALA A 52 -4.87 -0.54 -7.84
CA ALA A 52 -5.73 -1.65 -8.22
C ALA A 52 -7.12 -1.55 -7.59
N ASN A 53 -7.19 -1.21 -6.29
CA ASN A 53 -8.45 -0.99 -5.57
C ASN A 53 -9.22 0.22 -6.12
N SER A 54 -8.53 1.31 -6.44
CA SER A 54 -9.12 2.48 -7.08
C SER A 54 -9.61 2.17 -8.51
N SER A 55 -8.92 1.30 -9.26
CA SER A 55 -9.39 0.84 -10.57
C SER A 55 -10.60 -0.10 -10.47
N LEU A 56 -10.68 -0.90 -9.40
CA LEU A 56 -11.79 -1.81 -9.14
C LEU A 56 -13.04 -1.07 -8.66
N LEU A 57 -12.87 -0.07 -7.79
CA LEU A 57 -13.97 0.66 -7.16
C LEU A 57 -14.35 1.94 -7.93
N GLY A 58 -13.38 2.60 -8.56
CA GLY A 58 -13.56 3.85 -9.30
C GLY A 58 -13.55 3.71 -10.82
N GLY A 59 -13.02 2.61 -11.35
CA GLY A 59 -12.97 2.34 -12.79
C GLY A 59 -14.22 1.62 -13.27
N PHE A 60 -15.23 2.39 -13.69
CA PHE A 60 -16.36 1.92 -14.50
C PHE A 60 -17.36 1.01 -13.77
N ASN A 61 -18.43 1.61 -13.22
CA ASN A 61 -19.56 0.86 -12.70
C ASN A 61 -20.40 0.29 -13.86
N LEU A 62 -20.03 -0.90 -14.35
CA LEU A 62 -20.72 -1.59 -15.45
C LEU A 62 -22.21 -1.82 -15.17
N GLU A 63 -22.63 -1.89 -13.91
CA GLU A 63 -24.05 -1.99 -13.54
C GLU A 63 -24.83 -0.71 -13.88
N ASP A 64 -24.24 0.47 -13.68
CA ASP A 64 -24.91 1.75 -13.92
C ASP A 64 -24.96 2.11 -15.41
N PHE A 65 -23.93 1.72 -16.18
CA PHE A 65 -23.81 2.09 -17.60
C PHE A 65 -24.23 0.98 -18.57
N PHE A 66 -24.04 -0.30 -18.22
CA PHE A 66 -24.32 -1.44 -19.12
C PHE A 66 -24.88 -2.65 -18.35
N PRO A 67 -26.13 -2.58 -17.86
CA PRO A 67 -26.77 -3.65 -17.07
C PRO A 67 -26.91 -4.99 -17.81
N SER A 68 -26.75 -5.04 -19.14
CA SER A 68 -26.67 -6.29 -19.91
C SER A 68 -25.28 -6.96 -19.82
N LEU A 69 -24.20 -6.18 -19.76
CA LEU A 69 -22.83 -6.67 -19.59
C LEU A 69 -22.57 -7.15 -18.17
N ALA A 70 -23.10 -6.45 -17.16
CA ALA A 70 -23.02 -6.87 -15.76
C ALA A 70 -23.73 -8.22 -15.49
N ARG A 71 -24.78 -8.53 -16.26
CA ARG A 71 -25.48 -9.83 -16.23
C ARG A 71 -24.73 -10.95 -16.93
N SER A 72 -23.63 -10.66 -17.63
CA SER A 72 -22.77 -11.70 -18.19
C SER A 72 -22.06 -12.45 -17.07
N THR A 73 -22.28 -13.75 -17.01
CA THR A 73 -21.62 -14.65 -16.05
C THR A 73 -20.10 -14.59 -16.15
N VAL A 74 -19.56 -14.27 -17.33
CA VAL A 74 -18.12 -14.11 -17.59
C VAL A 74 -17.59 -12.81 -16.98
N VAL A 75 -18.29 -11.69 -17.16
CA VAL A 75 -17.90 -10.38 -16.59
C VAL A 75 -17.92 -10.45 -15.07
N ARG A 76 -18.97 -11.02 -14.48
CA ARG A 76 -19.06 -11.22 -13.03
C ARG A 76 -17.91 -12.08 -12.51
N ARG A 77 -17.59 -13.20 -13.18
CA ARG A 77 -16.45 -14.05 -12.78
C ARG A 77 -15.12 -13.32 -12.87
N LEU A 78 -14.90 -12.52 -13.91
CA LEU A 78 -13.68 -11.75 -14.09
C LEU A 78 -13.53 -10.68 -12.99
N LEU A 79 -14.59 -9.93 -12.70
CA LEU A 79 -14.59 -8.94 -11.62
C LEU A 79 -14.36 -9.59 -10.25
N CYS A 80 -15.05 -10.69 -9.95
CA CYS A 80 -14.83 -11.44 -8.72
C CYS A 80 -13.39 -11.97 -8.63
N ALA A 81 -12.82 -12.49 -9.72
CA ALA A 81 -11.44 -12.98 -9.74
C ALA A 81 -10.44 -11.84 -9.49
N LYS A 82 -10.65 -10.67 -10.12
CA LYS A 82 -9.78 -9.49 -9.93
C LYS A 82 -9.90 -8.94 -8.51
N ALA A 83 -11.12 -8.88 -7.95
CA ALA A 83 -11.34 -8.48 -6.57
C ALA A 83 -10.69 -9.47 -5.58
N HIS A 84 -10.77 -10.77 -5.85
CA HIS A 84 -10.15 -11.80 -5.02
C HIS A 84 -8.60 -11.72 -5.05
N ASP A 85 -7.99 -11.48 -6.22
CA ASP A 85 -6.54 -11.28 -6.32
C ASP A 85 -6.09 -10.04 -5.53
N VAL A 86 -6.83 -8.93 -5.63
CA VAL A 86 -6.55 -7.70 -4.87
C VAL A 86 -6.71 -7.95 -3.37
N ASN A 87 -7.78 -8.61 -2.94
CA ASN A 87 -8.00 -8.96 -1.53
C ASN A 87 -6.86 -9.85 -0.99
N LYS A 88 -6.44 -10.87 -1.73
CA LYS A 88 -5.32 -11.75 -1.33
C LYS A 88 -4.01 -10.98 -1.15
N ARG A 89 -3.72 -10.00 -2.01
CA ARG A 89 -2.52 -9.16 -1.90
C ARG A 89 -2.60 -8.21 -0.70
N TRP A 90 -3.80 -7.69 -0.39
CA TRP A 90 -4.05 -6.92 0.83
C TRP A 90 -3.82 -7.75 2.08
N ASP A 91 -4.35 -8.97 2.15
CA ASP A 91 -4.13 -9.89 3.27
C ASP A 91 -2.64 -10.12 3.51
N GLN A 92 -1.87 -10.44 2.46
CA GLN A 92 -0.42 -10.64 2.58
C GLN A 92 0.34 -9.40 3.05
N LEU A 93 -0.11 -8.21 2.66
CA LEU A 93 0.51 -6.96 3.07
C LEU A 93 0.22 -6.67 4.55
N LEU A 94 -1.03 -6.87 4.98
CA LEU A 94 -1.49 -6.63 6.33
C LEU A 94 -0.96 -7.67 7.32
N ASP A 95 -0.87 -8.94 6.93
CA ASP A 95 -0.28 -10.00 7.74
C ASP A 95 1.18 -9.68 8.08
N LYS A 96 1.98 -9.32 7.07
CA LYS A 96 3.37 -8.90 7.28
C LYS A 96 3.48 -7.71 8.22
N LEU A 97 2.55 -6.76 8.10
CA LEU A 97 2.48 -5.60 8.98
C LEU A 97 2.14 -5.97 10.43
N ILE A 98 1.20 -6.89 10.63
CA ILE A 98 0.82 -7.38 11.95
C ILE A 98 1.99 -8.12 12.60
N ASP A 99 2.67 -9.00 11.84
CA ASP A 99 3.82 -9.78 12.31
C ASP A 99 4.98 -8.89 12.77
N ASP A 100 5.27 -7.82 12.05
CA ASP A 100 6.32 -6.88 12.44
C ASP A 100 5.98 -6.08 13.69
N HIS A 101 4.74 -5.62 13.81
CA HIS A 101 4.29 -4.95 15.03
C HIS A 101 4.31 -5.89 16.24
N ALA A 102 3.92 -7.15 16.07
CA ALA A 102 4.01 -8.17 17.11
C ALA A 102 5.47 -8.41 17.51
N SER A 103 6.36 -8.56 16.53
CA SER A 103 7.80 -8.79 16.75
C SER A 103 8.47 -7.62 17.48
N LYS A 104 8.19 -6.37 17.09
CA LYS A 104 8.70 -5.17 17.76
C LYS A 104 8.20 -5.04 19.20
N ARG A 105 6.94 -5.42 19.46
CA ARG A 105 6.39 -5.46 20.82
C ARG A 105 7.13 -6.49 21.67
N MET A 106 7.36 -7.68 21.13
CA MET A 106 8.10 -8.73 21.82
C MET A 106 9.54 -8.31 22.14
N SER A 107 10.26 -7.68 21.20
CA SER A 107 11.62 -7.21 21.44
C SER A 107 11.69 -6.13 22.52
N MET A 108 10.69 -5.23 22.57
CA MET A 108 10.61 -4.18 23.60
C MET A 108 10.38 -4.78 24.99
N VAL A 109 9.49 -5.76 25.12
CA VAL A 109 9.22 -6.48 26.38
C VAL A 109 10.44 -7.28 26.86
N SER A 110 11.22 -7.89 25.95
CA SER A 110 12.46 -8.59 26.30
C SER A 110 13.54 -7.63 26.83
N LEU A 111 13.63 -6.40 26.30
CA LEU A 111 14.57 -5.38 26.78
C LEU A 111 14.20 -4.87 28.18
N GLU A 112 12.92 -4.61 28.45
CA GLU A 112 12.45 -4.17 29.77
C GLU A 112 12.63 -5.26 30.85
N THR A 113 12.36 -6.52 30.52
CA THR A 113 12.52 -7.64 31.46
C THR A 113 13.97 -8.02 31.73
N THR A 114 14.89 -7.66 30.84
CA THR A 114 16.35 -7.81 31.05
C THR A 114 16.88 -6.67 31.90
N SER A 115 16.43 -5.43 31.66
CA SER A 115 16.78 -4.25 32.46
C SER A 115 16.27 -4.32 33.91
N ARG A 116 15.10 -4.94 34.15
CA ARG A 116 14.60 -5.19 35.52
C ARG A 116 15.32 -6.32 36.27
N ARG A 117 16.04 -7.19 35.55
CA ARG A 117 16.81 -8.29 36.17
C ARG A 117 18.26 -7.93 36.49
N SER A 118 18.73 -6.76 36.05
CA SER A 118 20.09 -6.27 36.28
C SER A 118 20.23 -5.31 37.47
N TRP A 119 19.22 -5.24 38.34
CA TRP A 119 19.23 -4.51 39.62
C TRP A 119 18.76 -5.42 40.75
#